data_AF-A0A7L4MTK4-F1
#
_entry.id   AF-A0A7L4MTK4-F1
#
_cell.length_a   1.000
_cell.length_b   1.000
_cell.length_c   1.000
_cell.angle_alpha   90.00
_cell.angle_beta   90.00
_cell.angle_gamma   90.00
#
_symmetry.space_group_name_H-M   'P 1'
#
loop_
_entity.id
_entity.type
_entity.pdbx_description
1 polymer ?
#
loop_
_entity_poly.entity_id
_entity_poly.type
_entity_poly.pdbx_seq_one_letter_code
_entity_poly.pdbx_strand_id
1 'polypeptide(L)'
;ILDQWFESEPLKATLATDAVIGAMTSPHTPGSGYVLLHHVMGQLDGRRGAWGYVAGGMGALSQAIASAAAARGAHIFTEKAVCHVLLGKGGRAQGVVLQDGTEVRSKLVLSNASPQITFLELTPQEELPKDFVQRIQQVDTRSPVTKINVAVDRLPSFLAAPNTRDGRPLPHHQCSIHLNCEGTHLLHQAFTEAAHGHPSSRPMIELCIPSALDPGLAPQGCHVVSLFTQYTPSVLAGGRPWDEQARNTYADTVFDCIEAYAPGFKASVVGRD
;
A
#
# COMPACT_ATOMS: atom_id res chain seq x y z
N ILE A 1 -4.32 18.38 -17.59
CA ILE A 1 -5.64 17.71 -17.57
C ILE A 1 -6.49 18.29 -16.45
N LEU A 2 -6.11 18.15 -15.17
CA LEU A 2 -6.94 18.66 -14.06
C LEU A 2 -7.27 20.16 -14.19
N ASP A 3 -6.28 21.01 -14.48
CA ASP A 3 -6.50 22.46 -14.68
C ASP A 3 -7.34 22.82 -15.91
N GLN A 4 -7.52 21.90 -16.85
CA GLN A 4 -8.35 22.11 -18.03
C GLN A 4 -9.84 21.87 -17.73
N TRP A 5 -10.15 20.99 -16.76
CA TRP A 5 -11.51 20.51 -16.51
C TRP A 5 -12.09 20.99 -15.17
N PHE A 6 -11.24 21.43 -14.24
CA PHE A 6 -11.66 21.77 -12.89
C PHE A 6 -11.04 23.08 -12.41
N GLU A 7 -11.84 23.87 -11.69
CA GLU A 7 -11.40 25.15 -11.10
C GLU A 7 -11.05 25.00 -9.61
N SER A 8 -11.70 24.09 -8.90
CA SER A 8 -11.54 23.88 -7.45
C SER A 8 -10.24 23.13 -7.12
N GLU A 9 -9.33 23.76 -6.37
CA GLU A 9 -8.09 23.13 -5.91
C GLU A 9 -8.32 21.86 -5.07
N PRO A 10 -9.22 21.82 -4.06
CA PRO A 10 -9.49 20.60 -3.32
C PRO A 10 -9.99 19.44 -4.20
N LEU A 11 -10.82 19.72 -5.21
CA LEU A 11 -11.28 18.70 -6.15
C LEU A 11 -10.12 18.19 -7.02
N LYS A 12 -9.30 19.11 -7.56
CA LYS A 12 -8.12 18.74 -8.35
C LYS A 12 -7.14 17.91 -7.52
N ALA A 13 -6.87 18.31 -6.29
CA ALA A 13 -5.99 17.61 -5.38
C ALA A 13 -6.52 16.22 -5.02
N THR A 14 -7.82 16.08 -4.77
CA THR A 14 -8.46 14.78 -4.52
C THR A 14 -8.36 13.84 -5.73
N LEU A 15 -8.54 14.33 -6.96
CA LEU A 15 -8.32 13.51 -8.16
C LEU A 15 -6.83 13.21 -8.38
N ALA A 16 -5.97 14.13 -7.98
CA ALA A 16 -4.52 13.96 -8.07
C ALA A 16 -4.01 12.90 -7.09
N THR A 17 -4.62 12.72 -5.90
CA THR A 17 -4.24 11.62 -4.98
C THR A 17 -4.41 10.27 -5.66
N ASP A 18 -5.56 10.05 -6.28
CA ASP A 18 -5.86 8.79 -6.99
C ASP A 18 -4.97 8.57 -8.21
N ALA A 19 -4.43 9.66 -8.79
CA ALA A 19 -3.49 9.59 -9.91
C ALA A 19 -2.07 9.20 -9.47
N VAL A 20 -1.66 9.57 -8.26
CA VAL A 20 -0.26 9.39 -7.81
C VAL A 20 -0.09 8.31 -6.74
N ILE A 21 -1.19 7.77 -6.22
CA ILE A 21 -1.18 6.75 -5.18
C ILE A 21 -0.27 5.57 -5.55
N GLY A 22 0.66 5.25 -4.65
CA GLY A 22 1.60 4.14 -4.85
C GLY A 22 2.78 4.45 -5.78
N ALA A 23 2.79 5.57 -6.49
CA ALA A 23 3.81 5.91 -7.47
C ALA A 23 4.68 7.07 -6.98
N MET A 24 6.02 6.92 -7.03
CA MET A 24 6.97 8.00 -6.73
C MET A 24 6.97 9.03 -7.89
N THR A 25 5.87 9.76 -8.07
CA THR A 25 5.63 10.71 -9.16
C THR A 25 4.91 11.96 -8.67
N SER A 26 5.20 13.12 -9.26
CA SER A 26 4.44 14.34 -9.01
C SER A 26 3.10 14.32 -9.76
N PRO A 27 2.04 14.98 -9.24
CA PRO A 27 0.83 15.22 -10.03
C PRO A 27 1.10 15.99 -11.33
N HIS A 28 2.18 16.79 -11.38
CA HIS A 28 2.60 17.54 -12.56
C HIS A 28 3.40 16.72 -13.58
N THR A 29 3.81 15.49 -13.24
CA THR A 29 4.55 14.62 -14.16
C THR A 29 3.63 14.16 -15.31
N PRO A 30 4.02 14.30 -16.59
CA PRO A 30 3.26 13.74 -17.70
C PRO A 30 3.01 12.24 -17.53
N GLY A 31 1.76 11.80 -17.72
CA GLY A 31 1.36 10.41 -17.54
C GLY A 31 0.96 10.02 -16.11
N SER A 32 1.08 10.93 -15.13
CA SER A 32 0.62 10.70 -13.74
C SER A 32 -0.83 10.24 -13.66
N GLY A 33 -1.71 10.70 -14.55
CA GLY A 33 -3.12 10.29 -14.60
C GLY A 33 -3.39 8.80 -14.93
N TYR A 34 -2.36 7.99 -15.23
CA TYR A 34 -2.54 6.57 -15.57
C TYR A 34 -3.17 5.75 -14.43
N VAL A 35 -2.76 5.99 -13.18
CA VAL A 35 -3.29 5.23 -12.02
C VAL A 35 -4.78 5.53 -11.82
N LEU A 36 -5.16 6.81 -11.92
CA LEU A 36 -6.56 7.22 -11.86
C LEU A 36 -7.39 6.56 -12.97
N LEU A 37 -6.86 6.50 -14.20
CA LEU A 37 -7.54 5.80 -15.30
C LEU A 37 -7.76 4.32 -14.94
N HIS A 38 -6.77 3.65 -14.37
CA HIS A 38 -6.90 2.25 -13.93
C HIS A 38 -8.01 2.07 -12.87
N HIS A 39 -8.10 2.98 -11.89
CA HIS A 39 -9.17 2.97 -10.89
C HIS A 39 -10.56 3.12 -11.52
N VAL A 40 -10.72 4.03 -12.48
CA VAL A 40 -12.01 4.26 -13.14
C VAL A 40 -12.40 3.13 -14.09
N MET A 41 -11.42 2.46 -14.72
CA MET A 41 -11.66 1.31 -15.59
C MET A 41 -12.05 0.05 -14.82
N GLY A 42 -11.62 -0.08 -13.56
CA GLY A 42 -11.93 -1.20 -12.69
C GLY A 42 -13.44 -1.42 -12.53
N GLN A 43 -13.84 -2.68 -12.30
CA GLN A 43 -15.24 -3.04 -12.08
C GLN A 43 -15.35 -4.02 -10.93
N LEU A 44 -16.38 -3.82 -10.11
CA LEU A 44 -16.81 -4.78 -9.09
C LEU A 44 -18.29 -5.06 -9.29
N ASP A 45 -18.65 -6.33 -9.51
CA ASP A 45 -20.02 -6.77 -9.76
C ASP A 45 -20.75 -5.96 -10.84
N GLY A 46 -20.06 -5.67 -11.94
CA GLY A 46 -20.58 -4.88 -13.07
C GLY A 46 -20.69 -3.38 -12.82
N ARG A 47 -20.31 -2.89 -11.63
CA ARG A 47 -20.24 -1.46 -11.30
C ARG A 47 -18.84 -0.92 -11.60
N ARG A 48 -18.76 0.03 -12.54
CA ARG A 48 -17.51 0.71 -12.93
C ARG A 48 -17.01 1.62 -11.82
N GLY A 49 -15.69 1.65 -11.62
CA GLY A 49 -15.02 2.45 -10.59
C GLY A 49 -15.39 2.08 -9.15
N ALA A 50 -16.06 0.94 -8.94
CA ALA A 50 -16.51 0.54 -7.62
C ALA A 50 -15.41 -0.19 -6.86
N TRP A 51 -15.32 0.12 -5.57
CA TRP A 51 -14.47 -0.56 -4.61
C TRP A 51 -15.32 -1.38 -3.64
N GLY A 52 -14.75 -2.46 -3.12
CA GLY A 52 -15.43 -3.36 -2.19
C GLY A 52 -14.56 -3.64 -0.99
N TYR A 53 -15.21 -3.77 0.16
CA TYR A 53 -14.57 -4.26 1.38
C TYR A 53 -14.82 -5.76 1.50
N VAL A 54 -13.78 -6.50 1.83
CA VAL A 54 -13.87 -7.94 2.11
C VAL A 54 -14.31 -8.12 3.55
N ALA A 55 -15.43 -8.81 3.77
CA ALA A 55 -15.86 -9.20 5.11
C ALA A 55 -14.79 -10.08 5.78
N GLY A 56 -14.44 -9.78 7.03
CA GLY A 56 -13.30 -10.38 7.73
C GLY A 56 -11.93 -9.84 7.30
N GLY A 57 -11.89 -8.79 6.46
CA GLY A 57 -10.68 -8.16 5.98
C GLY A 57 -9.94 -8.94 4.87
N MET A 58 -8.83 -8.38 4.39
CA MET A 58 -8.07 -8.96 3.27
C MET A 58 -7.49 -10.35 3.56
N GLY A 59 -7.23 -10.68 4.84
CA GLY A 59 -6.81 -12.02 5.24
C GLY A 59 -7.86 -13.10 4.92
N ALA A 60 -9.15 -12.77 5.02
CA ALA A 60 -10.23 -13.69 4.67
C ALA A 60 -10.24 -14.01 3.17
N LEU A 61 -9.92 -13.03 2.30
CA LEU A 61 -9.77 -13.26 0.86
C LEU A 61 -8.62 -14.22 0.58
N SER A 62 -7.45 -13.98 1.18
CA SER A 62 -6.29 -14.88 1.04
C SER A 62 -6.61 -16.30 1.50
N GLN A 63 -7.30 -16.44 2.64
CA GLN A 63 -7.71 -17.74 3.17
C GLN A 63 -8.76 -18.44 2.28
N ALA A 64 -9.68 -17.69 1.68
CA ALA A 64 -10.66 -18.23 0.76
C ALA A 64 -9.99 -18.80 -0.51
N ILE A 65 -9.02 -18.07 -1.07
CA ILE A 65 -8.22 -18.53 -2.22
C ILE A 65 -7.44 -19.79 -1.85
N ALA A 66 -6.75 -19.79 -0.70
CA ALA A 66 -5.99 -20.93 -0.20
C ALA A 66 -6.89 -22.17 -0.02
N SER A 67 -8.06 -22.00 0.58
CA SER A 67 -9.02 -23.07 0.82
C SER A 67 -9.59 -23.64 -0.48
N ALA A 68 -9.90 -22.78 -1.45
CA ALA A 68 -10.37 -23.21 -2.77
C ALA A 68 -9.30 -24.01 -3.53
N ALA A 69 -8.03 -23.58 -3.45
CA ALA A 69 -6.91 -24.31 -4.04
C ALA A 69 -6.70 -25.66 -3.36
N ALA A 70 -6.71 -25.71 -2.03
CA ALA A 70 -6.56 -26.95 -1.27
C ALA A 70 -7.69 -27.96 -1.55
N ALA A 71 -8.94 -27.49 -1.68
CA ALA A 71 -10.08 -28.32 -2.08
C ALA A 71 -9.93 -28.94 -3.49
N ARG A 72 -9.05 -28.38 -4.32
CA ARG A 72 -8.68 -28.91 -5.64
C ARG A 72 -7.35 -29.70 -5.64
N GLY A 73 -6.82 -30.02 -4.45
CA GLY A 73 -5.63 -30.85 -4.28
C GLY A 73 -4.30 -30.07 -4.24
N ALA A 74 -4.33 -28.73 -4.13
CA ALA A 74 -3.11 -27.97 -3.90
C ALA A 74 -2.56 -28.21 -2.48
N HIS A 75 -1.25 -28.36 -2.37
CA HIS A 75 -0.54 -28.38 -1.09
C HIS A 75 0.10 -27.02 -0.85
N ILE A 76 -0.09 -26.46 0.35
CA ILE A 76 0.41 -25.14 0.73
C ILE A 76 1.40 -25.33 1.88
N PHE A 77 2.61 -24.82 1.69
CA PHE A 77 3.68 -24.90 2.68
C PHE A 77 4.10 -23.48 3.06
N THR A 78 3.90 -23.13 4.34
CA THR A 78 4.37 -21.85 4.92
C THR A 78 5.76 -22.03 5.50
N GLU A 79 6.47 -20.92 5.74
CA GLU A 79 7.81 -20.93 6.35
C GLU A 79 8.84 -21.79 5.58
N LYS A 80 8.58 -22.01 4.28
CA LYS A 80 9.44 -22.74 3.35
C LYS A 80 10.00 -21.80 2.29
N ALA A 81 11.01 -21.02 2.69
CA ALA A 81 11.69 -20.10 1.78
C ALA A 81 12.39 -20.86 0.66
N VAL A 82 12.07 -20.51 -0.59
CA VAL A 82 12.80 -20.99 -1.79
C VAL A 82 14.08 -20.18 -1.91
N CYS A 83 15.21 -20.85 -2.11
CA CYS A 83 16.51 -20.20 -2.33
C CYS A 83 17.05 -20.39 -3.75
N HIS A 84 16.51 -21.34 -4.52
CA HIS A 84 17.01 -21.64 -5.85
C HIS A 84 15.96 -22.26 -6.76
N VAL A 85 15.98 -21.92 -8.05
CA VAL A 85 15.23 -22.61 -9.11
C VAL A 85 16.14 -23.64 -9.75
N LEU A 86 15.69 -24.91 -9.77
CA LEU A 86 16.43 -25.99 -10.41
C LEU A 86 16.27 -25.89 -11.93
N LEU A 87 17.40 -25.80 -12.64
CA LEU A 87 17.44 -25.82 -14.10
C LEU A 87 18.05 -27.11 -14.63
N GLY A 88 17.41 -27.67 -15.66
CA GLY A 88 17.87 -28.82 -16.41
C GLY A 88 18.64 -28.46 -17.67
N LYS A 89 18.96 -29.49 -18.47
CA LYS A 89 19.56 -29.30 -19.80
C LYS A 89 18.71 -28.34 -20.66
N GLY A 90 19.37 -27.35 -21.24
CA GLY A 90 18.74 -26.33 -22.08
C GLY A 90 17.88 -25.32 -21.31
N GLY A 91 18.18 -25.06 -20.03
CA GLY A 91 17.54 -24.01 -19.23
C GLY A 91 16.10 -24.30 -18.79
N ARG A 92 15.64 -25.55 -18.88
CA ARG A 92 14.26 -25.90 -18.48
C ARG A 92 14.14 -26.04 -16.97
N ALA A 93 13.19 -25.34 -16.35
CA ALA A 93 12.89 -25.50 -14.94
C ALA A 93 12.51 -26.95 -14.57
N GLN A 94 13.01 -27.44 -13.44
CA GLN A 94 12.78 -28.80 -12.91
C GLN A 94 12.27 -28.81 -11.46
N GLY A 95 12.01 -27.64 -10.89
CA GLY A 95 11.60 -27.50 -9.50
C GLY A 95 12.31 -26.37 -8.80
N VAL A 96 12.31 -26.44 -7.47
CA VAL A 96 12.95 -25.45 -6.59
C VAL A 96 13.71 -26.15 -5.46
N VAL A 97 14.67 -25.43 -4.88
CA VAL A 97 15.37 -25.82 -3.65
C VAL A 97 14.93 -24.86 -2.55
N LEU A 98 14.59 -25.43 -1.40
CA LEU A 98 14.28 -24.68 -0.19
C LEU A 98 15.56 -24.33 0.57
N GLN A 99 15.49 -23.33 1.45
CA GLN A 99 16.63 -22.90 2.26
C GLN A 99 17.20 -24.00 3.16
N ASP A 100 16.39 -24.99 3.53
CA ASP A 100 16.82 -26.18 4.29
C ASP A 100 17.50 -27.26 3.43
N GLY A 101 17.68 -27.01 2.13
CA GLY A 101 18.27 -27.93 1.16
C GLY A 101 17.29 -28.91 0.52
N THR A 102 16.02 -28.91 0.93
CA THR A 102 15.01 -29.79 0.34
C THR A 102 14.75 -29.44 -1.13
N GLU A 103 14.84 -30.42 -2.02
CA GLU A 103 14.43 -30.26 -3.42
C GLU A 103 12.94 -30.60 -3.61
N VAL A 104 12.21 -29.69 -4.25
CA VAL A 104 10.82 -29.91 -4.67
C VAL A 104 10.77 -29.95 -6.18
N ARG A 105 10.65 -31.16 -6.75
CA ARG A 105 10.65 -31.38 -8.21
C ARG A 105 9.30 -31.04 -8.85
N SER A 106 9.34 -30.34 -9.97
CA SER A 106 8.14 -29.99 -10.75
C SER A 106 8.43 -29.89 -12.24
N LYS A 107 7.38 -29.95 -13.07
CA LYS A 107 7.49 -29.73 -14.53
C LYS A 107 7.44 -28.25 -14.91
N LEU A 108 6.91 -27.41 -14.02
CA LEU A 108 6.69 -25.99 -14.20
C LEU A 108 6.92 -25.28 -12.86
N VAL A 109 7.49 -24.09 -12.92
CA VAL A 109 7.66 -23.18 -11.79
C VAL A 109 6.97 -21.87 -12.16
N LEU A 110 5.99 -21.45 -11.35
CA LEU A 110 5.33 -20.16 -11.46
C LEU A 110 5.80 -19.31 -10.27
N SER A 111 6.60 -18.28 -10.53
CA SER A 111 7.07 -17.38 -9.48
C SER A 111 6.13 -16.21 -9.30
N ASN A 112 5.68 -15.98 -8.06
CA ASN A 112 4.98 -14.76 -7.65
C ASN A 112 5.91 -13.81 -6.88
N ALA A 113 7.21 -14.12 -6.78
CA ALA A 113 8.19 -13.18 -6.25
C ALA A 113 8.46 -12.05 -7.25
N SER A 114 9.09 -10.96 -6.80
CA SER A 114 9.46 -9.87 -7.71
C SER A 114 10.36 -10.38 -8.84
N PRO A 115 10.38 -9.71 -10.01
CA PRO A 115 11.29 -10.06 -11.08
C PRO A 115 12.75 -10.04 -10.63
N GLN A 116 13.13 -9.11 -9.75
CA GLN A 116 14.47 -9.04 -9.18
C GLN A 116 14.79 -10.29 -8.36
N ILE A 117 13.93 -10.68 -7.41
CA ILE A 117 14.15 -11.91 -6.61
C ILE A 117 14.19 -13.13 -7.53
N THR A 118 13.22 -13.26 -8.44
CA THR A 118 13.10 -14.43 -9.32
C THR A 118 14.34 -14.61 -10.20
N PHE A 119 14.79 -13.54 -10.88
CA PHE A 119 15.81 -13.65 -11.93
C PHE A 119 17.21 -13.26 -11.48
N LEU A 120 17.36 -12.44 -10.43
CA LEU A 120 18.67 -12.01 -9.92
C LEU A 120 19.12 -12.82 -8.71
N GLU A 121 18.19 -13.42 -7.94
CA GLU A 121 18.54 -14.17 -6.73
C GLU A 121 18.26 -15.67 -6.86
N LEU A 122 17.05 -16.05 -7.29
CA LEU A 122 16.63 -17.46 -7.29
C LEU A 122 17.08 -18.23 -8.54
N THR A 123 17.28 -17.56 -9.67
CA THR A 123 17.69 -18.20 -10.94
C THR A 123 19.20 -18.03 -11.17
N PRO A 124 19.94 -19.09 -11.56
CA PRO A 124 21.33 -18.95 -11.98
C PRO A 124 21.47 -17.89 -13.10
N GLN A 125 22.18 -16.81 -12.84
CA GLN A 125 22.27 -15.68 -13.79
C GLN A 125 23.09 -16.05 -15.04
N GLU A 126 24.00 -17.01 -14.93
CA GLU A 126 24.76 -17.57 -16.04
C GLU A 126 23.89 -18.27 -17.10
N GLU A 127 22.68 -18.69 -16.72
CA GLU A 127 21.69 -19.30 -17.61
C GLU A 127 20.75 -18.24 -18.23
N LEU A 128 20.94 -16.96 -17.91
CA LEU A 128 20.11 -15.85 -18.40
C LEU A 128 20.85 -14.98 -19.42
N PRO A 129 20.16 -14.47 -20.47
CA PRO A 129 20.74 -13.47 -21.36
C PRO A 129 21.19 -12.21 -20.59
N LYS A 130 22.41 -11.72 -20.88
CA LYS A 130 23.00 -10.58 -20.16
C LYS A 130 22.16 -9.30 -20.28
N ASP A 131 21.59 -9.05 -21.45
CA ASP A 131 20.70 -7.91 -21.71
C ASP A 131 19.40 -8.01 -20.89
N PHE A 132 18.86 -9.23 -20.73
CA PHE A 132 17.71 -9.47 -19.87
C PHE A 132 18.03 -9.16 -18.39
N VAL A 133 19.17 -9.66 -17.88
CA VAL A 133 19.61 -9.37 -16.51
C VAL A 133 19.76 -7.86 -16.28
N GLN A 134 20.39 -7.14 -17.21
CA GLN A 134 20.52 -5.69 -17.14
C GLN A 134 19.16 -4.98 -17.10
N ARG A 135 18.19 -5.43 -17.90
CA ARG A 135 16.82 -4.88 -17.88
C ARG A 135 16.13 -5.11 -16.55
N ILE A 136 16.24 -6.30 -15.96
CA ILE A 136 15.65 -6.60 -14.65
C ILE A 136 16.28 -5.75 -13.54
N GLN A 137 17.60 -5.55 -13.57
CA GLN A 137 18.32 -4.68 -12.62
C GLN A 137 17.84 -3.22 -12.67
N GLN A 138 17.34 -2.77 -13.81
CA GLN A 138 16.85 -1.40 -14.02
C GLN A 138 15.37 -1.23 -13.70
N VAL A 139 14.63 -2.30 -13.37
CA VAL A 139 13.22 -2.19 -13.00
C VAL A 139 13.11 -1.44 -11.66
N ASP A 140 12.54 -0.24 -11.73
CA ASP A 140 12.26 0.57 -10.55
C ASP A 140 11.04 0.03 -9.80
N THR A 141 11.28 -0.46 -8.58
CA THR A 141 10.24 -0.98 -7.68
C THR A 141 10.10 -0.13 -6.41
N ARG A 142 10.67 1.09 -6.40
CA ARG A 142 10.59 1.99 -5.26
C ARG A 142 9.13 2.38 -5.01
N SER A 143 8.63 2.10 -3.81
CA SER A 143 7.33 2.56 -3.34
C SER A 143 7.52 3.78 -2.44
N PRO A 144 6.74 4.86 -2.63
CA PRO A 144 6.74 6.02 -1.76
C PRO A 144 5.74 5.92 -0.60
N VAL A 145 5.19 4.72 -0.34
CA VAL A 145 4.05 4.55 0.57
C VAL A 145 4.51 4.01 1.91
N THR A 146 4.01 4.63 2.97
CA THR A 146 4.04 4.06 4.32
C THR A 146 2.62 3.72 4.73
N LYS A 147 2.44 2.53 5.32
CA LYS A 147 1.18 2.14 5.94
C LYS A 147 1.36 2.16 7.46
N ILE A 148 0.44 2.80 8.16
CA ILE A 148 0.39 2.81 9.62
C ILE A 148 -0.98 2.25 10.03
N ASN A 149 -0.99 1.16 10.79
CA ASN A 149 -2.21 0.63 11.38
C ASN A 149 -2.36 1.20 12.78
N VAL A 150 -3.53 1.73 13.11
CA VAL A 150 -3.78 2.41 14.38
C VAL A 150 -5.03 1.82 15.02
N ALA A 151 -4.92 1.41 16.28
CA ALA A 151 -6.06 1.07 17.11
C ALA A 151 -6.47 2.30 17.90
N VAL A 152 -7.75 2.66 17.83
CA VAL A 152 -8.32 3.80 18.56
C VAL A 152 -9.51 3.39 19.42
N ASP A 153 -9.69 4.04 20.58
CA ASP A 153 -10.79 3.77 21.52
C ASP A 153 -12.10 4.53 21.21
N ARG A 154 -12.11 5.33 20.13
CA ARG A 154 -13.25 6.05 19.59
C ARG A 154 -12.99 6.49 18.16
N LEU A 155 -14.05 6.70 17.39
CA LEU A 155 -13.96 7.26 16.04
C LEU A 155 -13.29 8.65 16.06
N PRO A 156 -12.44 8.98 15.06
CA PRO A 156 -12.00 10.36 14.84
C PRO A 156 -13.21 11.28 14.71
N SER A 157 -13.15 12.50 15.24
CA SER A 157 -14.22 13.50 15.10
C SER A 157 -13.70 14.67 14.28
N PHE A 158 -13.98 14.67 12.98
CA PHE A 158 -13.46 15.68 12.07
C PHE A 158 -14.14 17.04 12.27
N LEU A 159 -13.37 18.13 12.19
CA LEU A 159 -13.89 19.50 12.31
C LEU A 159 -14.98 19.81 11.28
N ALA A 160 -14.82 19.29 10.05
CA ALA A 160 -15.78 19.50 8.97
C ALA A 160 -17.05 18.63 9.09
N ALA A 161 -16.98 17.52 9.84
CA ALA A 161 -18.09 16.60 10.05
C ALA A 161 -17.99 15.95 11.44
N PRO A 162 -18.35 16.68 12.52
CA PRO A 162 -18.17 16.20 13.88
C PRO A 162 -19.04 14.98 14.22
N ASN A 163 -18.58 14.19 15.20
CA ASN A 163 -19.29 12.99 15.64
C ASN A 163 -20.62 13.31 16.34
N THR A 164 -21.55 12.36 16.23
CA THR A 164 -22.79 12.35 17.00
C THR A 164 -22.57 11.77 18.39
N ARG A 165 -23.50 12.09 19.32
CA ARG A 165 -23.39 11.68 20.74
C ARG A 165 -23.45 10.17 20.97
N ASP A 166 -24.00 9.41 20.03
CA ASP A 166 -24.16 7.95 20.13
C ASP A 166 -22.90 7.16 19.71
N GLY A 167 -21.86 7.85 19.22
CA GLY A 167 -20.57 7.24 18.87
C GLY A 167 -20.64 6.27 17.68
N ARG A 168 -21.70 6.32 16.87
CA ARG A 168 -21.87 5.42 15.73
C ARG A 168 -21.09 5.92 14.50
N PRO A 169 -20.60 5.01 13.64
CA PRO A 169 -20.03 5.39 12.36
C PRO A 169 -21.00 6.22 11.52
N LEU A 170 -20.48 7.28 10.92
CA LEU A 170 -21.19 8.18 10.01
C LEU A 170 -20.78 7.85 8.56
N PRO A 171 -21.45 8.37 7.52
CA PRO A 171 -21.13 8.04 6.14
C PRO A 171 -19.66 8.29 5.77
N HIS A 172 -19.05 9.36 6.29
CA HIS A 172 -17.64 9.67 6.03
C HIS A 172 -16.67 8.69 6.70
N HIS A 173 -17.06 8.02 7.79
CA HIS A 173 -16.25 6.95 8.40
C HIS A 173 -16.25 5.65 7.57
N GLN A 174 -17.14 5.55 6.59
CA GLN A 174 -17.37 4.36 5.78
C GLN A 174 -16.81 4.49 4.35
N CYS A 175 -15.99 5.50 4.09
CA CYS A 175 -15.29 5.73 2.83
C CYS A 175 -13.79 5.97 3.07
N SER A 176 -13.03 6.16 1.98
CA SER A 176 -11.68 6.73 2.09
C SER A 176 -11.79 8.22 2.46
N ILE A 177 -10.93 8.68 3.36
CA ILE A 177 -10.85 10.06 3.81
C ILE A 177 -9.47 10.59 3.44
N HIS A 178 -9.40 11.59 2.57
CA HIS A 178 -8.13 12.15 2.10
C HIS A 178 -7.81 13.44 2.86
N LEU A 179 -6.67 13.47 3.56
CA LEU A 179 -6.18 14.64 4.31
C LEU A 179 -4.90 15.18 3.67
N ASN A 180 -4.57 16.45 3.95
CA ASN A 180 -3.48 17.19 3.29
C ASN A 180 -3.62 17.26 1.76
N CYS A 181 -4.86 17.31 1.29
CA CYS A 181 -5.24 17.31 -0.13
C CYS A 181 -6.06 18.55 -0.51
N GLU A 182 -5.76 19.71 0.08
CA GLU A 182 -6.47 20.96 -0.20
C GLU A 182 -6.00 21.63 -1.49
N GLY A 183 -4.82 21.26 -1.99
CA GLY A 183 -4.26 21.80 -3.22
C GLY A 183 -3.17 20.92 -3.80
N THR A 184 -3.07 20.91 -5.14
CA THR A 184 -2.13 20.04 -5.86
C THR A 184 -0.66 20.36 -5.56
N HIS A 185 -0.38 21.61 -5.20
CA HIS A 185 0.95 22.06 -4.78
C HIS A 185 1.46 21.35 -3.51
N LEU A 186 0.56 20.98 -2.57
CA LEU A 186 0.93 20.24 -1.36
C LEU A 186 1.44 18.84 -1.71
N LEU A 187 0.74 18.16 -2.63
CA LEU A 187 1.15 16.85 -3.13
C LEU A 187 2.49 16.92 -3.86
N HIS A 188 2.71 17.98 -4.65
CA HIS A 188 3.99 18.21 -5.32
C HIS A 188 5.13 18.50 -4.33
N GLN A 189 4.87 19.28 -3.27
CA GLN A 189 5.85 19.55 -2.23
C GLN A 189 6.22 18.26 -1.48
N ALA A 190 5.23 17.44 -1.11
CA ALA A 190 5.46 16.15 -0.46
C ALA A 190 6.32 15.22 -1.34
N PHE A 191 6.03 15.17 -2.65
CA PHE A 191 6.86 14.44 -3.61
C PHE A 191 8.30 14.99 -3.65
N THR A 192 8.45 16.31 -3.67
CA THR A 192 9.77 16.97 -3.76
C THR A 192 10.62 16.68 -2.53
N GLU A 193 10.04 16.69 -1.33
CA GLU A 193 10.74 16.30 -0.09
C GLU A 193 11.25 14.86 -0.17
N ALA A 194 10.39 13.91 -0.58
CA ALA A 194 10.74 12.51 -0.73
C ALA A 194 11.77 12.26 -1.82
N ALA A 195 11.72 12.99 -2.93
CA ALA A 195 12.71 12.93 -4.00
C ALA A 195 14.12 13.35 -3.52
N HIS A 196 14.20 14.23 -2.51
CA HIS A 196 15.46 14.59 -1.84
C HIS A 196 15.83 13.66 -0.67
N GLY A 197 15.08 12.57 -0.47
CA GLY A 197 15.34 11.60 0.60
C GLY A 197 14.77 11.99 1.97
N HIS A 198 13.88 12.97 2.03
CA HIS A 198 13.21 13.36 3.27
C HIS A 198 11.76 12.85 3.29
N PRO A 199 11.30 12.20 4.38
CA PRO A 199 9.89 11.87 4.50
C PRO A 199 9.09 13.17 4.53
N SER A 200 7.91 13.16 3.91
CA SER A 200 7.17 14.41 3.81
C SER A 200 6.74 14.94 5.18
N SER A 201 6.95 16.25 5.39
CA SER A 201 6.54 16.98 6.59
C SER A 201 5.02 17.14 6.67
N ARG A 202 4.34 17.11 5.52
CA ARG A 202 2.88 17.17 5.39
C ARG A 202 2.44 16.17 4.31
N PRO A 203 2.45 14.87 4.64
CA PRO A 203 2.20 13.82 3.66
C PRO A 203 0.73 13.85 3.21
N MET A 204 0.46 13.44 1.97
CA MET A 204 -0.85 12.95 1.55
C MET A 204 -1.23 11.78 2.45
N ILE A 205 -2.42 11.82 3.04
CA ILE A 205 -2.92 10.76 3.94
C ILE A 205 -4.25 10.26 3.39
N GLU A 206 -4.31 9.00 3.01
CA GLU A 206 -5.56 8.27 2.82
C GLU A 206 -5.86 7.49 4.11
N LEU A 207 -6.93 7.87 4.78
CA LEU A 207 -7.40 7.28 6.03
C LEU A 207 -8.65 6.45 5.75
N CYS A 208 -8.63 5.20 6.17
CA CYS A 208 -9.78 4.29 6.10
C CYS A 208 -10.07 3.73 7.50
N ILE A 209 -11.35 3.48 7.80
CA ILE A 209 -11.78 2.86 9.07
C ILE A 209 -12.54 1.56 8.76
N PRO A 210 -11.84 0.45 8.44
CA PRO A 210 -12.51 -0.80 8.04
C PRO A 210 -13.53 -1.29 9.07
N SER A 211 -13.23 -1.09 10.37
CA SER A 211 -14.13 -1.45 11.48
C SER A 211 -15.45 -0.68 11.51
N ALA A 212 -15.57 0.44 10.78
CA ALA A 212 -16.84 1.14 10.59
C ALA A 212 -17.80 0.40 9.64
N LEU A 213 -17.26 -0.43 8.75
CA LEU A 213 -18.02 -1.25 7.80
C LEU A 213 -18.18 -2.69 8.29
N ASP A 214 -17.15 -3.24 8.94
CA ASP A 214 -17.15 -4.57 9.53
C ASP A 214 -16.79 -4.49 11.02
N PRO A 215 -17.79 -4.46 11.92
CA PRO A 215 -17.59 -4.40 13.36
C PRO A 215 -16.80 -5.59 13.92
N GLY A 216 -16.67 -6.70 13.19
CA GLY A 216 -15.89 -7.86 13.62
C GLY A 216 -14.38 -7.63 13.63
N LEU A 217 -13.91 -6.52 13.06
CA LEU A 217 -12.48 -6.18 12.98
C LEU A 217 -11.93 -5.49 14.23
N ALA A 218 -12.77 -5.07 15.17
CA ALA A 218 -12.35 -4.40 16.40
C ALA A 218 -13.26 -4.75 17.59
N PRO A 219 -12.77 -4.67 18.85
CA PRO A 219 -13.62 -4.75 20.03
C PRO A 219 -14.71 -3.66 20.03
N GLN A 220 -15.81 -3.90 20.74
CA GLN A 220 -16.90 -2.92 20.83
C GLN A 220 -16.41 -1.57 21.36
N GLY A 221 -16.72 -0.49 20.63
CA GLY A 221 -16.31 0.88 20.95
C GLY A 221 -14.91 1.25 20.45
N CYS A 222 -14.10 0.27 20.06
CA CYS A 222 -12.79 0.49 19.46
C CYS A 222 -12.86 0.41 17.94
N HIS A 223 -11.88 1.00 17.27
CA HIS A 223 -11.78 1.00 15.82
C HIS A 223 -10.35 0.75 15.36
N VAL A 224 -10.23 0.06 14.22
CA VAL A 224 -8.99 0.00 13.45
C VAL A 224 -9.04 1.07 12.38
N VAL A 225 -8.03 1.92 12.37
CA VAL A 225 -7.77 2.97 11.38
C VAL A 225 -6.53 2.56 10.58
N SER A 226 -6.65 2.51 9.26
CA SER A 226 -5.54 2.29 8.35
C SER A 226 -5.16 3.61 7.68
N LEU A 227 -3.92 4.01 7.84
CA LEU A 227 -3.36 5.21 7.23
C LEU A 227 -2.40 4.79 6.12
N PHE A 228 -2.68 5.20 4.90
CA PHE A 228 -1.75 5.11 3.78
C PHE A 228 -1.21 6.51 3.52
N THR A 229 0.08 6.69 3.76
CA THR A 229 0.72 8.00 3.65
C THR A 229 1.75 7.99 2.54
N GLN A 230 1.84 9.14 1.87
CA GLN A 230 2.76 9.37 0.76
C GLN A 230 3.19 10.85 0.79
N TYR A 231 4.46 11.20 0.61
CA TYR A 231 5.56 10.42 0.09
C TYR A 231 6.60 10.13 1.17
N THR A 232 7.01 8.87 1.27
CA THR A 232 8.11 8.41 2.12
C THR A 232 9.16 7.70 1.27
N PRO A 233 10.41 8.17 1.24
CA PRO A 233 11.47 7.50 0.48
C PRO A 233 11.84 6.16 1.12
N SER A 234 12.25 5.17 0.31
CA SER A 234 12.69 3.86 0.81
C SER A 234 13.99 3.94 1.62
N VAL A 235 14.84 4.92 1.32
CA VAL A 235 16.09 5.22 2.03
C VAL A 235 16.12 6.72 2.32
N LEU A 236 16.44 7.08 3.56
CA LEU A 236 16.49 8.46 4.01
C LEU A 236 17.75 9.17 3.49
N ALA A 237 17.70 10.51 3.48
CA ALA A 237 18.81 11.37 3.10
C ALA A 237 20.10 10.97 3.83
N GLY A 238 21.21 10.98 3.07
CA GLY A 238 22.51 10.48 3.54
C GLY A 238 22.64 8.95 3.53
N GLY A 239 21.72 8.22 2.88
CA GLY A 239 21.77 6.76 2.81
C GLY A 239 21.32 6.06 4.10
N ARG A 240 20.63 6.77 4.99
CA ARG A 240 20.22 6.23 6.28
C ARG A 240 19.02 5.28 6.12
N PRO A 241 19.04 4.10 6.75
CA PRO A 241 17.86 3.24 6.78
C PRO A 241 16.78 3.82 7.73
N TRP A 242 15.56 3.34 7.58
CA TRP A 242 14.48 3.60 8.54
C TRP A 242 14.68 2.76 9.81
N ASP A 243 15.15 3.40 10.88
CA ASP A 243 15.17 2.80 12.21
C ASP A 243 13.84 3.04 12.96
N GLU A 244 13.71 2.43 14.14
CA GLU A 244 12.51 2.56 14.98
C GLU A 244 12.21 4.01 15.36
N GLN A 245 13.25 4.80 15.67
CA GLN A 245 13.08 6.21 16.03
C GLN A 245 12.55 7.04 14.87
N ALA A 246 13.08 6.85 13.66
CA ALA A 246 12.63 7.52 12.45
C ALA A 246 11.18 7.15 12.12
N ARG A 247 10.83 5.86 12.22
CA ARG A 247 9.44 5.39 12.02
C ARG A 247 8.48 6.05 13.01
N ASN A 248 8.82 6.05 14.30
CA ASN A 248 8.01 6.67 15.34
C ASN A 248 7.84 8.18 15.12
N THR A 249 8.93 8.88 14.79
CA THR A 249 8.91 10.33 14.51
C THR A 249 7.99 10.66 13.33
N TYR A 250 8.06 9.84 12.27
CA TYR A 250 7.19 10.01 11.11
C TYR A 250 5.73 9.72 11.45
N ALA A 251 5.44 8.65 12.20
CA ALA A 251 4.09 8.35 12.66
C ALA A 251 3.50 9.49 13.51
N ASP A 252 4.31 10.08 14.40
CA ASP A 252 3.90 11.23 15.20
C ASP A 252 3.57 12.45 14.34
N THR A 253 4.35 12.70 13.28
CA THR A 253 4.09 13.77 12.30
C THR A 253 2.78 13.54 11.55
N VAL A 254 2.49 12.30 11.14
CA VAL A 254 1.22 11.93 10.52
C VAL A 254 0.06 12.16 11.50
N PHE A 255 0.24 11.78 12.76
CA PHE A 255 -0.79 11.96 13.78
C PHE A 255 -1.03 13.43 14.11
N ASP A 256 0.01 14.26 14.12
CA ASP A 256 -0.11 15.72 14.27
C ASP A 256 -0.90 16.34 13.10
N CYS A 257 -0.69 15.84 11.88
CA CYS A 257 -1.51 16.24 10.74
C CYS A 257 -2.99 15.87 10.96
N ILE A 258 -3.28 14.63 11.39
CA ILE A 258 -4.66 14.18 11.63
C ILE A 258 -5.30 14.97 12.78
N GLU A 259 -4.55 15.24 13.86
CA GLU A 259 -5.00 16.02 15.01
C GLU A 259 -5.52 17.41 14.61
N ALA A 260 -4.90 18.03 13.59
CA ALA A 260 -5.36 19.31 13.06
C ALA A 260 -6.75 19.25 12.37
N TYR A 261 -7.12 18.09 11.81
CA TYR A 261 -8.45 17.88 11.21
C TYR A 261 -9.45 17.22 12.15
N ALA A 262 -8.98 16.42 13.11
CA ALA A 262 -9.78 15.67 14.07
C ALA A 262 -9.15 15.74 15.47
N PRO A 263 -9.30 16.88 16.17
CA PRO A 263 -8.74 17.04 17.52
C PRO A 263 -9.20 15.96 18.49
N GLY A 264 -8.26 15.46 19.29
CA GLY A 264 -8.44 14.32 20.18
C GLY A 264 -8.16 12.96 19.53
N PHE A 265 -7.71 12.91 18.27
CA PHE A 265 -7.27 11.67 17.62
C PHE A 265 -6.06 11.06 18.32
N LYS A 266 -5.02 11.85 18.62
CA LYS A 266 -3.83 11.34 19.32
C LYS A 266 -4.18 10.72 20.67
N ALA A 267 -5.13 11.34 21.38
CA ALA A 267 -5.62 10.88 22.67
C ALA A 267 -6.57 9.66 22.57
N SER A 268 -6.97 9.21 21.37
CA SER A 268 -7.74 7.98 21.21
C SER A 268 -6.87 6.78 20.86
N VAL A 269 -5.62 7.00 20.45
CA VAL A 269 -4.69 5.94 20.05
C VAL A 269 -4.36 5.04 21.24
N VAL A 270 -4.70 3.76 21.13
CA VAL A 270 -4.40 2.71 22.12
C VAL A 270 -3.32 1.72 21.62
N GLY A 271 -2.99 1.78 20.32
CA GLY A 271 -1.92 0.99 19.73
C GLY A 271 -1.62 1.43 18.30
N ARG A 272 -0.40 1.18 17.83
CA ARG A 272 0.02 1.41 16.44
C ARG A 272 1.04 0.38 15.98
N ASP A 273 1.06 0.10 14.68
CA ASP A 273 2.02 -0.74 13.97
C ASP A 273 2.39 -0.11 12.61
#